data_AF-A0A3D0RFR3-F1
#
_entry.id   AF-A0A3D0RFR3-F1
#
_cell.length_a   1.000
_cell.length_b   1.000
_cell.length_c   1.000
_cell.angle_alpha   90.00
_cell.angle_beta   90.00
_cell.angle_gamma   90.00
#
_symmetry.space_group_name_H-M   'P 1'
#
loop_
_entity.id
_entity.type
_entity.pdbx_description
1 polymer ?
#
loop_
_entity_poly.entity_id
_entity_poly.type
_entity_poly.pdbx_seq_one_letter_code
_entity_poly.pdbx_strand_id
1 'polypeptide(L)' 'LGSIGGPAAILAQNSIKSLECVEYPELGMEAIWKIEVEDFPAFILVDDKGNDFFKVVTQPNCALG' A
#
# COMPACT_ATOMS: atom_id res chain seq x y z
N LEU A 1 5.64 2.17 0.67
CA LEU A 1 4.38 2.89 0.40
C LEU A 1 3.26 2.17 1.15
N GLY A 2 2.49 2.87 1.97
CA GLY A 2 1.31 2.35 2.66
C GLY A 2 0.06 2.80 1.93
N SER A 3 -0.75 1.84 1.49
CA SER A 3 -2.12 2.09 1.04
C SER A 3 -3.07 2.06 2.22
N ILE A 4 -4.20 2.77 2.12
CA ILE A 4 -5.26 2.73 3.14
C ILE A 4 -5.92 1.34 3.11
N GLY A 5 -5.76 0.56 4.17
CA GLY A 5 -6.45 -0.73 4.34
C GLY A 5 -7.92 -0.53 4.68
N GLY A 6 -8.83 -1.02 3.83
CA GLY A 6 -10.29 -0.93 4.03
C GLY A 6 -11.08 -0.69 2.73
N PRO A 7 -10.90 0.44 2.03
CA PRO A 7 -11.62 0.77 0.80
C PRO A 7 -11.03 0.10 -0.46
N ALA A 8 -10.58 -1.16 -0.35
CA ALA A 8 -9.90 -1.87 -1.45
C ALA A 8 -10.78 -1.99 -2.71
N ALA A 9 -12.09 -2.15 -2.55
CA ALA A 9 -13.03 -2.24 -3.68
C ALA A 9 -13.16 -0.91 -4.44
N ILE A 10 -13.19 0.23 -3.74
CA ILE A 10 -13.33 1.56 -4.35
C ILE A 10 -12.00 1.97 -5.00
N LEU A 11 -10.88 1.68 -4.35
CA LEU A 11 -9.55 1.88 -4.92
C LEU A 11 -9.34 1.00 -6.15
N ALA A 12 -9.78 -0.26 -6.11
CA ALA A 12 -9.74 -1.13 -7.27
C ALA A 12 -10.58 -0.59 -8.43
N GLN A 13 -11.79 -0.09 -8.13
CA GLN A 13 -12.70 0.38 -9.16
C GLN A 13 -12.30 1.72 -9.79
N ASN A 14 -11.68 2.62 -9.02
CA ASN A 14 -11.33 3.97 -9.49
C ASN A 14 -9.87 4.12 -9.91
N SER A 15 -8.96 3.34 -9.32
CA SER A 15 -7.52 3.52 -9.51
C SER A 15 -6.84 2.38 -10.26
N ILE A 16 -7.47 1.20 -10.45
CA ILE A 16 -6.90 0.12 -11.28
C ILE A 16 -7.44 0.24 -12.71
N LYS A 17 -6.55 0.49 -13.67
CA LYS A 17 -6.88 0.65 -15.09
C LYS A 17 -6.82 -0.65 -15.86
N SER A 18 -5.86 -1.51 -15.53
CA SER A 18 -5.71 -2.82 -16.14
C SER A 18 -5.11 -3.80 -15.13
N LEU A 19 -5.45 -5.08 -15.33
CA LEU A 19 -5.01 -6.19 -14.48
C LEU A 19 -4.72 -7.38 -15.39
N GLU A 20 -3.45 -7.76 -15.45
CA GLU A 20 -2.93 -8.83 -16.32
C GLU A 20 -2.21 -9.86 -15.46
N CYS A 21 -2.51 -11.15 -15.68
CA CYS A 21 -1.79 -12.24 -15.03
C CYS A 21 -0.48 -12.47 -15.78
N VAL A 22 0.65 -12.22 -15.13
CA VAL A 22 1.98 -12.35 -15.76
C VAL A 22 2.48 -13.78 -15.64
N GLU A 23 2.39 -14.37 -14.44
CA GLU A 23 2.95 -15.69 -14.15
C GLU A 23 2.13 -16.44 -13.08
N TYR A 24 2.20 -17.77 -13.14
CA TYR A 24 1.59 -18.73 -12.21
C TYR A 24 0.06 -18.60 -12.04
N PRO A 25 -0.73 -18.65 -13.13
CA PRO A 25 -2.20 -18.57 -13.05
C PRO A 25 -2.84 -19.67 -12.19
N GLU A 26 -2.14 -20.80 -12.00
CA GLU A 26 -2.57 -21.91 -11.14
C GLU A 26 -2.64 -21.57 -9.65
N LEU A 27 -1.93 -20.53 -9.20
CA LEU A 27 -1.97 -20.04 -7.80
C LEU A 27 -3.21 -19.18 -7.51
N GLY A 28 -4.06 -18.94 -8.53
CA GLY A 28 -5.32 -18.21 -8.38
C GLY A 28 -5.08 -16.78 -7.88
N MET A 29 -5.55 -16.48 -6.66
CA MET A 29 -5.43 -15.13 -6.09
C MET A 29 -3.99 -14.73 -5.74
N GLU A 30 -3.08 -15.70 -5.60
CA GLU A 30 -1.67 -15.49 -5.27
C GLU A 30 -0.75 -15.44 -6.51
N ALA A 31 -1.33 -15.51 -7.72
CA ALA A 31 -0.58 -15.36 -8.96
C ALA A 31 0.12 -13.99 -9.06
N ILE A 32 1.11 -13.87 -9.94
CA ILE A 32 1.79 -12.60 -10.16
C ILE A 32 0.92 -11.74 -11.09
N TRP A 33 0.36 -10.68 -10.53
CA TRP A 33 -0.49 -9.74 -11.26
C TRP A 33 0.29 -8.46 -11.58
N LYS A 34 0.27 -8.08 -12.86
CA LYS A 34 0.65 -6.74 -13.28
C LYS A 34 -0.60 -5.87 -13.28
N ILE A 35 -0.58 -4.86 -12.42
CA ILE A 35 -1.64 -3.87 -12.32
C ILE A 35 -1.13 -2.52 -12.82
N GLU A 36 -1.90 -1.88 -13.68
CA GLU A 36 -1.67 -0.47 -14.02
C GLU A 36 -2.59 0.38 -13.17
N VAL A 37 -1.99 1.33 -12.45
CA VAL A 37 -2.71 2.21 -11.53
C VAL A 37 -2.54 3.66 -11.93
N GLU A 38 -3.61 4.44 -11.80
CA GLU A 38 -3.61 5.90 -11.97
C GLU A 38 -4.13 6.55 -10.69
N ASP A 39 -3.48 7.64 -10.26
CA ASP A 39 -3.83 8.40 -9.06
C ASP A 39 -3.99 7.57 -7.78
N PHE A 40 -3.07 6.62 -7.54
CA PHE A 40 -3.14 5.75 -6.37
C PHE A 40 -2.65 6.49 -5.10
N PRO A 41 -3.53 6.78 -4.13
CA PRO A 41 -3.14 7.49 -2.91
C PRO A 41 -2.29 6.55 -2.03
N ALA A 42 -1.03 6.91 -1.81
CA ALA A 42 -0.12 6.17 -0.94
C ALA A 42 0.71 7.10 -0.07
N PHE A 43 1.01 6.62 1.14
CA PHE A 43 1.88 7.31 2.08
C PHE A 43 3.27 6.68 2.09
N ILE A 44 4.32 7.48 2.24
CA ILE A 44 5.68 6.96 2.44
C ILE A 44 5.80 6.54 3.90
N LEU A 45 5.91 5.24 4.14
CA LEU A 45 6.01 4.66 5.48
C LEU A 45 7.47 4.55 5.96
N VAL A 46 8.35 4.17 5.05
CA VAL A 46 9.79 4.04 5.28
C VAL A 46 10.48 4.67 4.09
N ASP A 47 11.41 5.57 4.33
CA ASP A 47 12.25 6.15 3.29
C ASP A 47 13.62 5.44 3.21
N ASP A 48 14.35 5.73 2.13
CA ASP A 48 15.69 5.22 1.86
C ASP A 48 16.78 5.86 2.75
N LYS A 49 16.38 6.76 3.66
CA LYS A 49 17.27 7.50 4.57
C LYS A 49 17.16 7.01 6.02
N GLY A 50 16.42 5.92 6.24
CA GLY A 50 16.26 5.29 7.56
C GLY A 50 15.15 5.91 8.42
N ASN A 51 14.34 6.81 7.87
CA ASN A 51 13.17 7.36 8.54
C ASN A 51 11.99 6.39 8.40
N ASP A 52 11.34 6.10 9.52
CA ASP A 52 10.22 5.18 9.63
C ASP A 52 9.08 5.90 10.36
N PHE A 53 7.96 6.09 9.66
CA PHE A 53 6.79 6.80 10.13
C PHE A 53 6.18 6.14 11.39
N PHE A 54 6.27 4.83 11.54
CA PHE A 54 5.70 4.12 12.69
C PHE A 54 6.50 4.32 13.98
N LYS A 55 7.78 4.68 13.89
CA LYS A 55 8.62 4.99 15.06
C LYS A 55 8.27 6.31 15.73
N VAL A 56 7.63 7.23 15.00
CA VAL A 56 7.21 8.54 15.53
C VAL A 56 5.90 8.40 16.32
N VAL A 57 4.98 7.56 15.86
CA VAL A 57 3.65 7.37 16.50
C VAL A 57 3.74 6.50 17.75
N THR A 58 4.78 5.66 17.87
CA THR A 58 5.01 4.80 19.04
C THR A 58 5.75 5.48 20.19
N GLN A 59 6.15 6.75 20.06
CA GLN A 59 6.61 7.51 21.23
C GLN A 59 5.39 7.92 22.08
N PRO A 60 5.32 7.49 23.36
CA PRO A 60 4.33 8.03 24.27
C PRO A 60 4.71 9.47 24.59
N ASN A 61 4.21 10.44 23.82
CA ASN A 61 4.26 11.86 24.16
C ASN A 61 3.28 12.21 25.31
N CYS A 62 3.26 11.38 26.35
CA CYS A 62 2.57 11.64 27.61
C CYS A 62 3.53 11.42 28.78
N ALA A 63 4.62 12.19 28.78
CA ALA A 63 5.41 12.47 29.98
C ALA A 63 6.12 13.82 29.77
N LEU A 64 5.39 14.91 30.06
CA LEU A 64 5.86 16.21 30.60
C LEU A 64 4.97 17.34 30.09
N GLY A 65 4.22 17.93 31.02
CA GLY A 65 3.27 19.03 30.85
C GLY A 65 2.29 19.02 32.01
#